data_AF-W2WKM0-F1
#
_entry.id   AF-W2WKM0-F1
#
_cell.length_a   1.000
_cell.length_b   1.000
_cell.length_c   1.000
_cell.angle_alpha   90.00
_cell.angle_beta   90.00
_cell.angle_gamma   90.00
#
_symmetry.space_group_name_H-M   'P 1'
#
loop_
_entity.id
_entity.type
_entity.pdbx_description
1 polymer ?
#
loop_
_entity_poly.entity_id
_entity_poly.type
_entity_poly.pdbx_seq_one_letter_code
_entity_poly.pdbx_strand_id
1 'polypeptide(L)'
;MGAYEALDVTQSAQLYLLVGILGFVVYLLLVSSYFLVPNIKAQHPAADLVVWHAGCGLVMCTGFIFAFALQRQDVAPEDDEMIHWQCSILGPFNQFFLLAGVCWYLMLSLDLLVALVNPWMGYSCKSWAYHTIY
;
A
#
# COMPACT_ATOMS: atom_id res chain seq x y z
N MET A 1 0.65 -28.37 21.54
CA MET A 1 0.80 -27.77 20.20
C MET A 1 0.03 -26.46 20.10
N GLY A 2 -1.25 -26.38 20.51
CA GLY A 2 -2.03 -25.13 20.43
C GLY A 2 -1.49 -23.88 21.15
N ALA A 3 -0.73 -24.02 22.25
CA ALA A 3 -0.13 -22.86 22.93
C ALA A 3 0.99 -22.18 22.11
N TYR A 4 1.72 -22.94 21.31
CA TYR A 4 2.78 -22.40 20.43
C TYR A 4 2.18 -21.71 19.20
N GLU A 5 1.09 -22.26 18.65
CA GLU A 5 0.36 -21.67 17.52
C GLU A 5 -0.30 -20.35 17.90
N ALA A 6 -0.90 -20.26 19.09
CA ALA A 6 -1.48 -19.01 19.60
C ALA A 6 -0.42 -17.91 19.82
N LEU A 7 0.78 -18.29 20.27
CA LEU A 7 1.90 -17.36 20.45
C LEU A 7 2.38 -16.78 19.11
N ASP A 8 2.50 -17.62 18.08
CA ASP A 8 2.93 -17.22 16.73
C ASP A 8 1.91 -16.30 16.04
N VAL A 9 0.61 -16.61 16.20
CA VAL A 9 -0.50 -15.76 15.70
C VAL A 9 -0.51 -14.40 16.41
N THR A 10 -0.28 -14.37 17.73
CA THR A 10 -0.24 -13.11 18.49
C THR A 10 0.96 -12.25 18.09
N GLN A 11 2.14 -12.87 17.93
CA GLN A 11 3.36 -12.18 17.55
C GLN A 11 3.27 -11.61 16.12
N SER A 12 2.74 -12.39 15.18
CA SER A 12 2.53 -11.93 13.80
C SER A 12 1.52 -10.78 13.72
N ALA A 13 0.41 -10.85 14.46
CA ALA A 13 -0.56 -9.77 14.54
C ALA A 13 0.06 -8.46 15.06
N GLN A 14 0.87 -8.53 16.13
CA GLN A 14 1.58 -7.36 16.66
C GLN A 14 2.60 -6.77 15.67
N LEU A 15 3.29 -7.62 14.90
CA LEU A 15 4.21 -7.17 13.86
C LEU A 15 3.47 -6.46 12.72
N TYR A 16 2.33 -7.00 12.26
CA TYR A 16 1.51 -6.34 11.24
C TYR A 16 0.97 -4.99 11.73
N LEU A 17 0.59 -4.89 13.00
CA LEU A 17 0.19 -3.61 13.60
C LEU A 17 1.35 -2.60 13.60
N LEU A 18 2.52 -3.01 14.09
CA LEU A 18 3.70 -2.13 14.17
C LEU A 18 4.11 -1.62 12.78
N VAL A 19 4.23 -2.53 11.81
CA VAL A 19 4.58 -2.21 10.42
C VAL A 19 3.49 -1.36 9.77
N GLY A 20 2.23 -1.68 10.04
CA GLY A 20 1.06 -0.92 9.58
C GLY A 20 1.10 0.53 10.06
N ILE A 21 1.32 0.77 11.35
CA ILE A 21 1.38 2.13 11.93
C ILE A 21 2.58 2.91 11.39
N LEU A 22 3.77 2.31 11.41
CA LEU A 22 4.98 2.97 10.93
C LEU A 22 4.87 3.32 9.45
N GLY A 23 4.43 2.36 8.63
CA GLY A 23 4.22 2.56 7.20
C GLY A 23 3.13 3.61 6.94
N PHE A 24 2.02 3.57 7.66
CA PHE A 24 0.93 4.54 7.52
C PHE A 24 1.42 5.97 7.75
N VAL A 25 2.19 6.21 8.82
CA VAL A 25 2.74 7.55 9.11
C VAL A 25 3.66 8.02 7.98
N VAL A 26 4.57 7.16 7.51
CA VAL A 26 5.52 7.51 6.44
C VAL A 26 4.78 7.80 5.13
N TYR A 27 3.88 6.91 4.70
CA TYR A 27 3.11 7.09 3.46
C TYR A 27 2.16 8.28 3.55
N LEU A 28 1.58 8.56 4.72
CA LEU A 28 0.71 9.72 4.93
C LEU A 28 1.50 11.01 4.76
N LEU A 29 2.72 11.08 5.31
CA LEU A 29 3.62 12.22 5.12
C LEU A 29 3.99 12.39 3.63
N LEU A 30 4.30 11.31 2.92
CA LEU A 30 4.64 11.35 1.50
C LEU A 30 3.46 11.86 0.65
N VAL A 31 2.28 11.27 0.81
CA VAL A 31 1.08 11.69 0.07
C VAL A 31 0.71 13.13 0.42
N SER A 32 0.72 13.49 1.70
CA SER A 32 0.42 14.86 2.14
C SER A 32 1.43 15.86 1.59
N SER A 33 2.72 15.52 1.55
CA SER A 33 3.76 16.39 1.00
C SER A 33 3.50 16.72 -0.47
N TYR A 34 3.08 15.75 -1.26
CA TYR A 34 2.76 15.94 -2.68
C TYR A 34 1.57 16.91 -2.89
N PHE A 35 0.57 16.90 -2.00
CA PHE A 35 -0.57 17.82 -2.09
C PHE A 35 -0.32 19.20 -1.48
N LEU A 36 0.44 19.28 -0.38
CA LEU A 36 0.66 20.51 0.37
C LEU A 36 1.85 21.33 -0.12
N VAL A 37 2.82 20.71 -0.80
CA VAL A 37 4.02 21.38 -1.32
C VAL A 37 3.94 21.45 -2.85
N PRO A 38 3.45 22.58 -3.43
CA PRO A 38 3.18 22.68 -4.86
C PRO A 38 4.44 22.54 -5.73
N ASN A 39 5.63 22.83 -5.18
CA ASN A 39 6.90 22.68 -5.88
C ASN A 39 7.22 21.22 -6.26
N ILE A 40 6.70 20.23 -5.54
CA ILE A 40 6.99 18.82 -5.82
C ILE A 40 6.44 18.40 -7.18
N LYS A 41 5.22 18.82 -7.50
CA LYS A 41 4.58 18.55 -8.81
C LYS A 41 5.31 19.23 -9.96
N ALA A 42 5.89 20.39 -9.71
CA ALA A 42 6.57 21.18 -10.73
C ALA A 42 8.00 20.69 -11.03
N GLN A 43 8.64 20.01 -10.08
CA GLN A 43 10.06 19.66 -10.18
C GLN A 43 10.34 18.35 -10.90
N HIS A 44 9.45 17.36 -10.82
CA HIS A 44 9.72 16.06 -11.44
C HIS A 44 8.43 15.40 -11.97
N PRO A 45 8.36 15.02 -13.26
CA PRO A 45 7.19 14.31 -13.79
C PRO A 45 6.95 12.96 -13.09
N ALA A 46 8.01 12.34 -12.58
CA ALA A 46 7.91 11.11 -11.80
C ALA A 46 7.24 11.28 -10.43
N ALA A 47 7.03 12.51 -9.94
CA ALA A 47 6.32 12.76 -8.69
C ALA A 47 4.87 12.24 -8.75
N ASP A 48 4.25 12.29 -9.93
CA ASP A 48 2.90 11.76 -10.16
C ASP A 48 2.86 10.22 -10.03
N LEU A 49 3.90 9.50 -10.48
CA LEU A 49 4.00 8.04 -10.31
C LEU A 49 4.19 7.67 -8.84
N VAL A 50 5.09 8.39 -8.17
CA VAL A 50 5.49 8.11 -6.79
C VAL A 50 4.31 8.32 -5.82
N VAL A 51 3.45 9.33 -6.05
CA VAL A 51 2.28 9.53 -5.19
C VAL A 51 1.28 8.38 -5.29
N TRP A 52 1.10 7.78 -6.47
CA TRP A 52 0.22 6.62 -6.62
C TRP A 52 0.78 5.37 -5.95
N HIS A 53 2.08 5.11 -6.11
CA HIS A 53 2.77 4.06 -5.33
C HIS A 53 2.60 4.29 -3.81
N ALA A 54 2.83 5.51 -3.34
CA ALA A 54 2.68 5.87 -1.94
C ALA A 54 1.23 5.74 -1.45
N GLY A 55 0.26 6.06 -2.30
CA GLY A 55 -1.18 5.86 -2.05
C GLY A 55 -1.53 4.38 -1.86
N CYS A 56 -1.03 3.50 -2.73
CA CYS A 56 -1.19 2.05 -2.56
C CYS A 56 -0.59 1.57 -1.22
N GLY A 57 0.61 2.04 -0.88
CA GLY A 57 1.26 1.74 0.40
C GLY A 57 0.44 2.21 1.60
N LEU A 58 -0.14 3.42 1.54
CA LEU A 58 -0.99 3.96 2.61
C LEU A 58 -2.25 3.10 2.84
N VAL A 59 -2.92 2.69 1.76
CA VAL A 59 -4.13 1.88 1.85
C VAL A 59 -3.81 0.47 2.36
N MET A 60 -2.71 -0.13 1.90
CA MET A 60 -2.23 -1.42 2.42
C MET A 60 -1.91 -1.37 3.92
N CYS A 61 -1.22 -0.32 4.39
CA CYS A 61 -0.94 -0.12 5.81
C CYS A 61 -2.22 0.03 6.63
N THR A 62 -3.24 0.71 6.09
CA THR A 62 -4.56 0.80 6.72
C THR A 62 -5.20 -0.57 6.85
N GLY A 63 -5.08 -1.43 5.83
CA GLY A 63 -5.55 -2.80 5.86
C GLY A 63 -4.84 -3.66 6.93
N PHE A 64 -3.54 -3.48 7.17
CA PHE A 64 -2.84 -4.17 8.27
C PHE A 64 -3.31 -3.72 9.65
N ILE A 65 -3.57 -2.42 9.84
CA ILE A 65 -4.13 -1.89 11.09
C ILE A 65 -5.54 -2.44 11.32
N PHE A 66 -6.37 -2.46 10.26
CA PHE A 66 -7.72 -3.03 10.31
C PHE A 66 -7.70 -4.52 10.63
N ALA A 67 -6.75 -5.28 10.06
CA ALA A 67 -6.61 -6.71 10.35
C ALA A 67 -6.43 -6.95 11.84
N PHE A 68 -5.52 -6.19 12.47
CA PHE A 68 -5.29 -6.28 13.91
C PHE A 68 -6.50 -5.83 14.73
N ALA A 69 -7.16 -4.74 14.33
CA ALA A 69 -8.31 -4.20 15.05
C ALA A 69 -9.51 -5.17 15.05
N LEU A 70 -9.72 -5.87 13.93
CA LEU A 70 -10.78 -6.85 13.76
C LEU A 70 -10.46 -8.19 14.43
N GLN A 71 -9.17 -8.56 14.54
CA GLN A 71 -8.73 -9.79 15.21
C GLN A 71 -8.80 -9.72 16.76
N ARG A 72 -9.35 -8.65 17.35
CA ARG A 72 -9.30 -8.43 18.80
C ARG A 72 -10.24 -9.39 19.56
N GLN A 73 -9.67 -10.51 19.98
CA GLN A 73 -10.20 -11.67 20.73
C GLN A 73 -10.80 -11.41 22.14
N ASP A 74 -11.10 -10.16 22.53
CA ASP A 74 -11.50 -9.84 23.91
C ASP A 74 -13.00 -10.10 24.20
N VAL A 75 -13.77 -10.60 23.23
CA VAL A 75 -15.21 -10.89 23.37
C VAL A 75 -15.47 -12.36 23.04
N ALA A 76 -16.27 -13.02 23.88
CA ALA A 76 -16.66 -14.43 23.84
C ALA A 76 -17.02 -14.95 22.41
N PRO A 77 -17.00 -16.28 22.19
CA PRO A 77 -16.63 -16.90 20.90
C PRO A 77 -17.30 -16.17 19.73
N GLU A 78 -16.51 -15.38 19.01
CA GLU A 78 -16.96 -14.75 17.79
C GLU A 78 -17.37 -15.84 16.79
N ASP A 79 -18.52 -15.67 16.15
CA ASP A 79 -19.00 -16.56 15.10
C ASP A 79 -17.89 -16.76 14.05
N ASP A 80 -17.41 -17.99 13.88
CA ASP A 80 -16.36 -18.37 12.92
C ASP A 80 -16.64 -17.83 11.49
N GLU A 81 -17.91 -17.67 11.15
CA GLU A 81 -18.39 -17.13 9.87
C GLU A 81 -17.99 -15.65 9.67
N MET A 82 -18.04 -14.83 10.72
CA MET A 82 -17.67 -13.41 10.66
C MET A 82 -16.16 -13.24 10.43
N ILE A 83 -15.34 -14.02 11.14
CA ILE A 83 -13.88 -14.03 10.97
C ILE A 83 -13.51 -14.47 9.55
N HIS A 84 -14.17 -15.53 9.05
CA HIS A 84 -13.98 -15.99 7.68
C HIS A 84 -14.32 -14.91 6.65
N TRP A 85 -15.44 -14.20 6.83
CA TRP A 85 -15.85 -13.13 5.93
C TRP A 85 -14.84 -11.97 5.94
N GLN A 86 -14.39 -11.53 7.11
CA GLN A 86 -13.38 -10.47 7.24
C GLN A 86 -12.07 -10.85 6.56
N CYS A 87 -11.56 -12.06 6.81
CA CYS A 87 -10.36 -12.59 6.14
C CYS A 87 -10.53 -12.69 4.61
N SER A 88 -11.73 -13.08 4.15
CA SER A 88 -12.04 -13.23 2.72
C SER A 88 -11.99 -11.91 1.94
N ILE A 89 -12.18 -10.78 2.63
CA ILE A 89 -12.14 -9.44 2.03
C ILE A 89 -10.77 -8.79 2.23
N LEU A 90 -10.26 -8.81 3.46
CA LEU A 90 -9.06 -8.07 3.82
C LEU A 90 -7.79 -8.66 3.18
N GLY A 91 -7.76 -9.98 2.97
CA GLY A 91 -6.68 -10.68 2.30
C GLY A 91 -6.50 -10.20 0.85
N PRO A 92 -7.51 -10.41 -0.03
CA PRO A 92 -7.48 -9.93 -1.41
C PRO A 92 -7.29 -8.42 -1.52
N PHE A 93 -7.89 -7.64 -0.61
CA PHE A 93 -7.72 -6.19 -0.57
C PHE A 93 -6.24 -5.80 -0.40
N ASN A 94 -5.55 -6.34 0.60
CA ASN A 94 -4.12 -6.05 0.79
C ASN A 94 -3.26 -6.60 -0.35
N GLN A 95 -3.57 -7.78 -0.91
CA GLN A 95 -2.87 -8.33 -2.07
C GLN A 95 -3.00 -7.43 -3.31
N PHE A 96 -4.18 -6.87 -3.56
CA PHE A 96 -4.41 -5.95 -4.66
C PHE A 96 -3.53 -4.71 -4.54
N PHE A 97 -3.51 -4.06 -3.38
CA PHE A 97 -2.70 -2.85 -3.18
C PHE A 97 -1.20 -3.12 -3.16
N LEU A 98 -0.77 -4.30 -2.69
CA LEU A 98 0.62 -4.73 -2.80
C LEU A 98 1.03 -4.86 -4.28
N LEU A 99 0.24 -5.58 -5.07
CA LEU A 99 0.51 -5.77 -6.50
C LEU A 99 0.48 -4.44 -7.26
N ALA A 100 -0.55 -3.62 -7.04
CA ALA A 100 -0.66 -2.29 -7.63
C ALA A 100 0.55 -1.42 -7.28
N GLY A 101 0.99 -1.44 -6.02
CA GLY A 101 2.19 -0.72 -5.57
C GLY A 101 3.47 -1.15 -6.30
N VAL A 102 3.66 -2.47 -6.48
CA VAL A 102 4.79 -3.01 -7.26
C VAL A 102 4.72 -2.58 -8.71
N CYS A 103 3.53 -2.54 -9.30
CA CYS A 103 3.35 -2.14 -10.69
C CYS A 103 3.57 -0.63 -10.90
N TRP A 104 3.18 0.23 -9.95
CA TRP A 104 3.59 1.62 -9.96
C TRP A 104 5.11 1.79 -9.86
N TYR A 105 5.79 0.94 -9.09
CA TYR A 105 7.25 0.96 -8.99
C TYR A 105 7.94 0.48 -10.29
N LEU A 106 7.38 -0.55 -10.94
CA LEU A 106 7.81 -0.98 -12.26
C LEU A 106 7.61 0.15 -13.29
N MET A 107 6.48 0.84 -13.22
CA MET A 107 6.14 1.95 -14.11
C MET A 107 7.15 3.11 -13.93
N LEU A 108 7.50 3.44 -12.69
CA LEU A 108 8.56 4.40 -12.37
C LEU A 108 9.90 3.99 -12.98
N SER A 109 10.25 2.70 -12.91
CA SER A 109 11.49 2.17 -13.47
C SER A 109 11.51 2.25 -14.99
N LEU A 110 10.39 1.98 -15.65
CA LEU A 110 10.24 2.10 -17.11
C LEU A 110 10.30 3.56 -17.56
N ASP A 111 9.69 4.49 -16.81
CA ASP A 111 9.76 5.92 -17.13
C ASP A 111 11.20 6.43 -17.04
N LEU A 112 11.93 6.03 -16.00
CA LEU A 112 13.36 6.33 -15.85
C LEU A 112 14.19 5.75 -17.01
N LEU A 113 13.93 4.50 -17.41
CA LEU A 113 14.61 3.87 -18.55
C LEU A 113 14.35 4.64 -19.85
N VAL A 114 13.12 5.07 -20.09
CA VAL A 114 12.80 5.87 -21.29
C VAL A 114 13.47 7.23 -21.22
N ALA A 115 13.50 7.89 -20.06
CA ALA A 115 14.21 9.16 -19.90
C ALA A 115 15.71 9.03 -20.19
N LEU A 116 16.33 7.90 -19.84
CA LEU A 116 17.74 7.60 -20.16
C LEU A 116 17.98 7.38 -21.66
N VAL A 117 17.06 6.71 -22.35
CA VAL A 117 17.20 6.38 -23.78
C VAL A 117 16.78 7.54 -24.69
N ASN A 118 15.74 8.29 -24.31
CA ASN A 118 15.23 9.43 -25.06
C ASN A 118 14.75 10.54 -24.10
N PRO A 119 15.64 11.50 -23.77
CA PRO A 119 15.33 12.55 -22.78
C PRO A 119 14.26 13.55 -23.25
N TRP A 120 13.84 13.50 -24.52
CA TRP A 120 12.87 14.43 -25.10
C TRP A 120 11.42 13.94 -25.00
N MET A 121 11.18 12.70 -24.57
CA MET A 121 9.84 12.12 -24.46
C MET A 121 9.22 12.41 -23.08
N GLY A 122 8.41 13.47 -22.99
CA GLY A 122 7.79 13.90 -21.74
C GLY A 122 6.65 12.99 -21.23
N TYR A 123 6.50 12.96 -19.90
CA TYR A 123 5.53 12.15 -19.16
C TYR A 123 4.05 12.48 -19.48
N SER A 124 3.75 13.73 -19.83
CA SER A 124 2.39 14.19 -20.17
C SER A 124 1.77 13.44 -21.36
N CYS A 125 2.59 12.81 -22.21
CA CYS A 125 2.11 12.05 -23.36
C CYS A 125 1.65 10.62 -23.00
N LYS A 126 1.88 10.15 -21.76
CA LYS A 126 1.71 8.74 -21.36
C LYS A 126 0.89 8.50 -20.09
N SER A 127 0.47 9.55 -19.37
CA SER A 127 -0.20 9.37 -18.06
C SER A 127 -1.46 8.51 -18.14
N TRP A 128 -2.25 8.62 -19.21
CA TRP A 128 -3.43 7.79 -19.41
C TRP A 128 -3.09 6.30 -19.62
N ALA A 129 -2.06 5.98 -20.40
CA ALA A 129 -1.65 4.59 -20.61
C ALA A 129 -1.19 3.91 -19.31
N TYR A 130 -0.57 4.67 -18.40
CA TYR A 130 -0.11 4.16 -17.11
C TYR A 130 -1.24 3.82 -16.15
N HIS A 131 -2.39 4.49 -16.29
CA HIS A 131 -3.62 4.17 -15.57
C HIS A 131 -4.52 3.13 -16.27
N THR A 132 -4.26 2.77 -17.53
CA THR A 132 -5.07 1.77 -18.26
C THR A 132 -4.42 0.40 -18.28
N ILE A 133 -3.08 0.34 -18.16
CA ILE A 133 -2.36 -0.92 -17.93
C ILE A 133 -2.71 -1.51 -16.54
N TYR A 134 -3.30 -0.70 -15.65
CA TYR A 134 -3.75 -1.09 -14.30
C TYR A 134 -5.10 -0.49 -13.89
#